data_AF-A0A368G7Z2-F1
#
_entry.id   AF-A0A368G7Z2-F1
#
_cell.length_a   1.000
_cell.length_b   1.000
_cell.length_c   1.000
_cell.angle_alpha   90.00
_cell.angle_beta   90.00
_cell.angle_gamma   90.00
#
_symmetry.space_group_name_H-M   'P 1'
#
loop_
_entity.id
_entity.type
_entity.pdbx_description
1 polymer ?
#
loop_
_entity_poly.entity_id
_entity_poly.type
_entity_poly.pdbx_seq_one_letter_code
_entity_poly.pdbx_strand_id
1 'polypeptide(L)'
;MPSAEFIERYGRLKVKNVERWEPNVYEKELLRRTWSDEFDFLYELGSSIYSYIFEHNPNCKQLFPQLIKYGDNWRDSREFRAQALKFVQTISQVVKNIYHMETLEPYLYGIGQRHCKFADRGFKPEYWEDFQFFLHISSPTEALDTQ
;
A
#
# COMPACT_ATOMS: atom_id res chain seq x y z
N MET A 1 -7.28 4.61 -22.86
CA MET A 1 -6.92 5.95 -22.32
C MET A 1 -7.89 6.25 -21.19
N PRO A 2 -7.46 6.86 -20.07
CA PRO A 2 -8.40 7.19 -18.98
C PRO A 2 -9.51 8.11 -19.48
N SER A 3 -10.72 7.99 -18.91
CA SER A 3 -11.88 8.78 -19.32
C SER A 3 -11.70 10.27 -18.97
N ALA A 4 -12.40 11.15 -19.69
CA ALA A 4 -12.39 12.59 -19.40
C ALA A 4 -12.83 12.89 -17.96
N GLU A 5 -13.83 12.16 -17.47
CA GLU A 5 -14.33 12.25 -16.08
C GLU A 5 -13.27 11.80 -15.05
N PHE A 6 -12.49 10.75 -15.37
CA PHE A 6 -11.37 10.32 -14.52
C PHE A 6 -10.24 11.36 -14.50
N ILE A 7 -9.92 11.97 -15.64
CA ILE A 7 -8.91 13.04 -15.74
C ILE A 7 -9.39 14.31 -15.02
N GLU A 8 -10.68 14.63 -15.08
CA GLU A 8 -11.27 15.76 -14.38
C GLU A 8 -11.28 15.54 -12.86
N ARG A 9 -11.68 14.34 -12.41
CA ARG A 9 -11.79 14.01 -10.98
C ARG A 9 -10.44 13.69 -10.33
N TYR A 10 -9.50 13.10 -11.08
CA TYR A 10 -8.24 12.57 -10.55
C TYR A 10 -6.99 12.96 -11.35
N GLY A 11 -7.14 13.48 -12.58
CA GLY A 11 -6.02 13.83 -13.46
C GLY A 11 -5.17 15.00 -12.99
N ARG A 12 -5.64 15.71 -11.95
CA ARG A 12 -4.80 16.43 -10.99
C ARG A 12 -5.50 16.43 -9.64
N LEU A 13 -5.60 15.28 -8.98
CA LEU A 13 -5.55 15.34 -7.52
C LEU A 13 -4.15 15.87 -7.16
N LYS A 14 -4.01 17.20 -7.17
CA LYS A 14 -3.04 17.87 -6.33
C LYS A 14 -3.50 17.60 -4.92
N VAL A 15 -3.15 16.42 -4.39
CA VAL A 15 -3.19 16.19 -2.96
C VAL A 15 -2.24 17.23 -2.40
N LYS A 16 -2.81 18.35 -1.94
CA LYS A 16 -2.03 19.42 -1.32
C LYS A 16 -1.20 18.75 -0.23
N ASN A 17 0.12 18.96 -0.29
CA ASN A 17 1.14 18.44 0.63
C ASN A 17 1.82 17.10 0.31
N VAL A 18 1.48 16.37 -0.76
CA VAL A 18 2.31 15.21 -1.17
C VAL A 18 3.64 15.67 -1.80
N GLU A 19 3.65 16.80 -2.49
CA GLU A 19 4.88 17.43 -3.03
C GLU A 19 5.83 17.95 -1.92
N ARG A 20 5.51 17.79 -0.63
CA ARG A 20 6.27 18.38 0.49
C ARG A 20 6.61 17.41 1.62
N TRP A 21 6.22 16.14 1.54
CA TRP A 21 6.63 15.21 2.58
C TRP A 21 8.10 14.87 2.42
N GLU A 22 8.93 15.49 3.26
CA GLU A 22 10.32 15.17 3.43
C GLU A 22 10.50 14.65 4.87
N PRO A 23 10.78 13.35 5.05
CA PRO A 23 10.95 12.80 6.38
C PRO A 23 12.19 13.41 7.03
N ASN A 24 12.05 13.82 8.29
CA ASN A 24 13.17 14.31 9.08
C ASN A 24 14.14 13.16 9.43
N VAL A 25 15.29 13.49 10.00
CA VAL A 25 16.34 12.51 10.33
C VAL A 25 15.83 11.40 11.26
N TYR A 26 15.00 11.77 12.25
CA TYR A 26 14.42 10.82 13.18
C TYR A 26 13.47 9.84 12.47
N GLU A 27 12.59 10.33 11.60
CA GLU A 27 11.66 9.49 10.84
C GLU A 27 12.39 8.53 9.90
N LYS A 28 13.44 9.00 9.20
CA LYS A 28 14.30 8.17 8.34
C LYS A 28 14.97 7.05 9.13
N GLU A 29 15.50 7.37 10.31
CA GLU A 29 16.17 6.41 11.17
C GLU A 29 15.19 5.42 11.81
N LEU A 30 14.01 5.89 12.23
CA LEU A 30 12.95 5.05 12.74
C LEU A 30 12.54 3.99 11.71
N LEU A 31 12.26 4.41 10.47
CA LEU A 31 11.92 3.50 9.37
C LEU A 31 13.02 2.46 9.12
N ARG A 32 14.30 2.87 9.16
CA ARG A 32 15.43 1.93 8.98
C ARG A 32 15.56 0.92 10.12
N ARG A 33 15.22 1.30 11.35
CA ARG A 33 15.34 0.43 12.53
C ARG A 33 14.19 -0.55 12.65
N THR A 34 12.97 -0.14 12.28
CA THR A 34 11.76 -0.94 12.47
C THR A 34 11.41 -1.78 11.25
N TRP A 35 11.95 -1.46 10.08
CA TRP A 35 11.75 -2.25 8.87
C TRP A 35 12.63 -3.50 8.86
N SER A 36 12.04 -4.64 8.50
CA SER A 36 12.75 -5.90 8.25
C SER A 36 12.60 -6.31 6.79
N ASP A 37 13.67 -6.85 6.22
CA ASP A 37 13.68 -7.46 4.89
C ASP A 37 13.49 -8.99 4.92
N GLU A 38 13.29 -9.57 6.12
CA GLU A 38 13.07 -11.00 6.29
C GLU A 38 11.78 -11.46 5.60
N PHE A 39 11.86 -12.59 4.92
CA PHE A 39 10.75 -13.10 4.12
C PHE A 39 9.47 -13.27 4.95
N ASP A 40 9.58 -13.90 6.12
CA ASP A 40 8.44 -14.20 6.98
C ASP A 40 7.77 -12.92 7.49
N PHE A 41 8.56 -11.92 7.91
CA PHE A 41 8.07 -10.61 8.31
C PHE A 41 7.29 -9.92 7.18
N LEU A 42 7.87 -9.87 5.97
CA LEU A 42 7.25 -9.24 4.82
C LEU A 42 5.96 -9.95 4.41
N TYR A 43 5.98 -11.29 4.41
CA TYR A 43 4.83 -12.08 4.05
C TYR A 43 3.69 -11.94 5.06
N GLU A 44 4.00 -11.98 6.36
CA GLU A 44 3.04 -11.76 7.42
C GLU A 44 2.42 -10.36 7.34
N LEU A 45 3.25 -9.31 7.24
CA LEU A 45 2.79 -7.93 7.11
C LEU A 45 1.84 -7.77 5.92
N GLY A 46 2.26 -8.24 4.73
CA GLY A 46 1.45 -8.14 3.53
C GLY A 46 0.14 -8.93 3.62
N SER A 47 0.19 -10.14 4.21
CA SER A 47 -0.98 -10.99 4.36
C SER A 47 -2.00 -10.43 5.33
N SER A 48 -1.52 -9.85 6.44
CA SER A 48 -2.36 -9.20 7.45
C SER A 48 -3.05 -7.95 6.91
N ILE A 49 -2.32 -7.10 6.16
CA ILE A 49 -2.89 -5.91 5.50
C ILE A 49 -4.06 -6.30 4.59
N TYR A 50 -3.84 -7.22 3.65
CA TYR A 50 -4.89 -7.59 2.71
C TYR A 50 -6.03 -8.36 3.36
N SER A 51 -5.74 -9.19 4.36
CA SER A 51 -6.79 -9.91 5.11
C SER A 51 -7.72 -8.92 5.81
N TYR A 52 -7.15 -7.94 6.51
CA TYR A 52 -7.92 -6.88 7.14
C TYR A 52 -8.79 -6.14 6.12
N ILE A 53 -8.19 -5.67 5.02
CA ILE A 53 -8.90 -4.88 4.01
C ILE A 53 -10.02 -5.67 3.34
N PHE A 54 -9.80 -6.94 3.00
CA PHE A 54 -10.83 -7.76 2.36
C PHE A 54 -11.98 -8.10 3.32
N GLU A 55 -11.73 -8.18 4.62
CA GLU A 55 -12.76 -8.39 5.64
C GLU A 55 -13.57 -7.13 5.94
N HIS A 56 -12.91 -5.96 6.00
CA HIS A 56 -13.56 -4.68 6.32
C HIS A 56 -14.21 -4.02 5.11
N ASN A 57 -13.62 -4.21 3.92
CA ASN A 57 -14.12 -3.67 2.66
C ASN A 57 -14.11 -4.77 1.56
N PRO A 58 -15.15 -5.62 1.50
CA PRO A 58 -15.23 -6.71 0.52
C PRO A 58 -15.19 -6.25 -0.95
N ASN A 59 -15.52 -4.98 -1.23
CA ASN A 59 -15.40 -4.41 -2.58
C ASN A 59 -13.94 -4.36 -3.06
N CYS A 60 -12.98 -4.20 -2.14
CA CYS A 60 -11.57 -4.27 -2.46
C CYS A 60 -11.17 -5.67 -2.97
N LYS A 61 -11.75 -6.74 -2.42
CA LYS A 61 -11.48 -8.12 -2.86
C LYS A 61 -11.92 -8.36 -4.31
N GLN A 62 -12.99 -7.71 -4.77
CA GLN A 62 -13.49 -7.84 -6.15
C GLN A 62 -12.49 -7.34 -7.20
N LEU A 63 -11.54 -6.47 -6.82
CA LEU A 63 -10.46 -6.01 -7.69
C LEU A 63 -9.44 -7.10 -8.01
N PHE A 64 -9.52 -8.26 -7.35
CA PHE A 64 -8.61 -9.40 -7.49
C PHE A 64 -9.37 -10.65 -7.98
N PRO A 65 -9.90 -10.67 -9.21
CA PRO A 65 -10.71 -11.77 -9.76
C PRO A 65 -9.96 -13.10 -9.79
N GLN A 66 -8.63 -13.07 -9.89
CA GLN A 66 -7.77 -14.25 -9.80
C GLN A 66 -7.89 -14.98 -8.45
N LEU A 67 -8.39 -14.31 -7.40
CA LEU A 67 -8.61 -14.90 -6.09
C LEU A 67 -10.01 -15.53 -5.94
N ILE A 68 -10.98 -15.13 -6.76
CA ILE A 68 -12.38 -15.57 -6.64
C ILE A 68 -12.50 -17.09 -6.80
N LYS A 69 -11.71 -17.69 -7.69
CA LYS A 69 -11.70 -19.14 -7.95
C LYS A 69 -11.34 -19.99 -6.72
N TYR A 70 -10.79 -19.39 -5.67
CA TYR A 70 -10.39 -20.09 -4.43
C TYR A 70 -11.44 -20.02 -3.31
N GLY A 71 -12.55 -19.28 -3.50
CA GLY A 71 -13.58 -19.14 -2.46
C GLY A 71 -13.01 -18.57 -1.17
N ASP A 72 -13.19 -19.30 -0.06
CA ASP A 72 -12.68 -18.95 1.27
C ASP A 72 -11.19 -19.29 1.47
N ASN A 73 -10.64 -20.21 0.66
CA ASN A 73 -9.25 -20.65 0.73
C ASN A 73 -8.28 -19.75 -0.05
N TRP A 74 -8.71 -18.54 -0.40
CA TRP A 74 -7.92 -17.59 -1.19
C TRP A 74 -6.59 -17.21 -0.52
N ARG A 75 -6.50 -17.28 0.81
CA ARG A 75 -5.29 -17.01 1.59
C ARG A 75 -4.15 -18.01 1.33
N ASP A 76 -4.50 -19.23 0.96
CA ASP A 76 -3.52 -20.28 0.66
C ASP A 76 -3.06 -20.25 -0.82
N SER A 77 -3.65 -19.37 -1.62
CA SER A 77 -3.34 -19.29 -3.04
C SER A 77 -1.97 -18.66 -3.32
N ARG A 78 -1.31 -19.16 -4.36
CA ARG A 78 -0.05 -18.59 -4.86
C ARG A 78 -0.24 -17.15 -5.33
N GLU A 79 -1.40 -16.86 -5.92
CA GLU A 79 -1.78 -15.54 -6.42
C GLU A 79 -1.89 -14.52 -5.30
N PHE A 80 -2.50 -14.92 -4.17
CA PHE A 80 -2.56 -14.06 -2.99
C PHE A 80 -1.17 -13.81 -2.42
N ARG A 81 -0.38 -14.87 -2.22
CA ARG A 81 1.00 -14.75 -1.74
C ARG A 81 1.84 -13.80 -2.58
N ALA A 82 1.74 -13.92 -3.91
CA ALA A 82 2.46 -13.04 -4.82
C ALA A 82 2.00 -11.57 -4.72
N GLN A 83 0.70 -11.33 -4.50
CA GLN A 83 0.15 -9.98 -4.37
C GLN A 83 0.55 -9.32 -3.04
N ALA A 84 0.45 -10.06 -1.93
CA ALA A 84 0.87 -9.62 -0.61
C ALA A 84 2.35 -9.21 -0.62
N LEU A 85 3.22 -10.07 -1.17
CA LEU A 85 4.65 -9.78 -1.29
C LEU A 85 4.95 -8.58 -2.18
N LYS A 86 4.30 -8.46 -3.35
CA LYS A 86 4.52 -7.32 -4.25
C LYS A 86 4.20 -5.98 -3.59
N PHE A 87 3.19 -5.95 -2.74
CA PHE A 87 2.80 -4.74 -2.00
C PHE A 87 3.89 -4.34 -1.00
N VAL A 88 4.28 -5.23 -0.10
CA VAL A 88 5.31 -4.90 0.91
C VAL A 88 6.68 -4.66 0.27
N GLN A 89 7.02 -5.32 -0.83
CA GLN A 89 8.24 -5.04 -1.58
C GLN A 89 8.26 -3.63 -2.15
N THR A 90 7.11 -3.09 -2.54
CA THR A 90 6.98 -1.69 -2.96
C THR A 90 7.34 -0.76 -1.79
N ILE A 91 6.87 -1.07 -0.58
CA ILE A 91 7.24 -0.32 0.63
C ILE A 91 8.73 -0.49 0.94
N SER A 92 9.30 -1.71 0.82
CA SER A 92 10.73 -1.94 0.99
C SER A 92 11.57 -1.07 0.06
N GLN A 93 11.15 -0.88 -1.20
CA GLN A 93 11.85 0.01 -2.14
C GLN A 93 11.86 1.45 -1.64
N VAL A 94 10.75 1.93 -1.08
CA VAL A 94 10.68 3.28 -0.50
C VAL A 94 11.60 3.40 0.72
N VAL A 95 11.54 2.44 1.65
CA VAL A 95 12.38 2.45 2.87
C VAL A 95 13.87 2.40 2.51
N LYS A 96 14.28 1.60 1.53
CA LYS A 96 15.69 1.48 1.08
C LYS A 96 16.21 2.77 0.46
N ASN A 97 15.35 3.55 -0.18
CA ASN A 97 15.71 4.80 -0.84
C ASN A 97 15.24 6.04 -0.06
N ILE A 98 14.97 5.92 1.24
CA ILE A 98 14.46 7.04 2.05
C ILE A 98 15.44 8.23 2.16
N TYR A 99 16.72 8.01 1.87
CA TYR A 99 17.75 9.04 1.78
C TYR A 99 17.99 9.57 0.35
N HIS A 100 17.38 8.92 -0.65
CA HIS A 100 17.52 9.20 -2.09
C HIS A 100 16.13 9.24 -2.74
N MET A 101 15.18 9.96 -2.12
CA MET A 101 13.76 9.94 -2.50
C MET A 101 13.51 10.49 -3.89
N GLU A 102 14.39 11.34 -4.42
CA GLU A 102 14.38 11.82 -5.80
C GLU A 102 14.41 10.67 -6.82
N THR A 103 14.97 9.51 -6.45
CA THR A 103 15.03 8.33 -7.32
C THR A 103 13.72 7.55 -7.36
N LEU A 104 12.81 7.79 -6.40
CA LEU A 104 11.55 7.06 -6.26
C LEU A 104 10.43 7.60 -7.16
N GLU A 105 10.52 8.86 -7.60
CA GLU A 105 9.44 9.52 -8.35
C GLU A 105 9.00 8.72 -9.59
N PRO A 106 9.90 8.31 -10.52
CA PRO A 106 9.49 7.53 -11.69
C PRO A 106 8.87 6.17 -11.32
N TYR A 107 9.37 5.55 -10.25
CA TYR A 107 8.90 4.25 -9.79
C TYR A 107 7.49 4.33 -9.21
N LEU A 108 7.27 5.26 -8.28
CA LEU A 108 5.97 5.47 -7.62
C LEU A 108 4.92 6.00 -8.61
N TYR A 109 5.31 6.87 -9.54
CA TYR A 109 4.41 7.32 -10.60
C TYR A 109 3.97 6.17 -11.51
N GLY A 110 4.90 5.30 -11.89
CA GLY A 110 4.58 4.09 -12.67
C GLY A 110 3.63 3.15 -11.94
N ILE A 111 3.72 3.06 -10.60
CA ILE A 111 2.75 2.31 -9.78
C ILE A 111 1.38 3.00 -9.77
N GLY A 112 1.33 4.31 -9.56
CA GLY A 112 0.08 5.08 -9.59
C GLY A 112 -0.65 4.96 -10.94
N GLN A 113 0.08 5.03 -12.05
CA GLN A 113 -0.49 4.83 -13.39
C GLN A 113 -1.11 3.44 -13.58
N ARG A 114 -0.51 2.38 -12.99
CA ARG A 114 -1.12 1.04 -13.04
C ARG A 114 -2.40 0.99 -12.22
N HIS A 115 -2.46 1.65 -11.06
CA HIS A 115 -3.66 1.72 -10.24
C HIS A 115 -4.80 2.49 -10.91
N CYS A 116 -4.48 3.54 -11.68
CA CYS A 116 -5.47 4.27 -12.48
C CYS A 116 -6.21 3.34 -13.47
N LYS A 117 -5.53 2.32 -14.02
CA LYS A 117 -6.17 1.33 -14.92
C LYS A 117 -7.20 0.45 -14.23
N PHE A 118 -7.19 0.39 -12.90
CA PHE A 118 -8.18 -0.36 -12.12
C PHE A 118 -9.39 0.49 -11.74
N ALA A 119 -9.41 1.79 -12.05
CA ALA A 119 -10.57 2.65 -11.80
C ALA A 119 -11.82 2.14 -12.52
N ASP A 120 -11.68 1.72 -13.78
CA ASP A 120 -12.76 1.11 -14.58
C ASP A 120 -13.27 -0.22 -13.98
N ARG A 121 -12.52 -0.82 -13.05
CA ARG A 121 -12.87 -2.06 -12.34
C ARG A 121 -13.43 -1.79 -10.94
N GLY A 122 -13.72 -0.53 -10.62
CA GLY A 122 -14.29 -0.12 -9.34
C GLY A 122 -13.25 0.24 -8.29
N PHE A 123 -11.97 0.39 -8.65
CA PHE A 123 -10.98 0.95 -7.73
C PHE A 123 -11.31 2.41 -7.43
N LYS A 124 -11.35 2.75 -6.15
CA LYS A 124 -11.65 4.09 -5.65
C LYS A 124 -10.44 4.59 -4.86
N PRO A 125 -9.95 5.82 -5.05
CA PRO A 125 -8.81 6.32 -4.29
C PRO A 125 -8.98 6.28 -2.77
N GLU A 126 -10.22 6.37 -2.29
CA GLU A 126 -10.60 6.24 -0.88
C GLU A 126 -10.19 4.88 -0.30
N TYR A 127 -10.03 3.83 -1.12
CA TYR A 127 -9.52 2.54 -0.64
C TYR A 127 -8.11 2.64 -0.06
N TRP A 128 -7.31 3.65 -0.43
CA TRP A 128 -6.01 3.88 0.21
C TRP A 128 -6.10 4.21 1.70
N GLU A 129 -7.22 4.77 2.15
CA GLU A 129 -7.46 5.09 3.57
C GLU A 129 -7.54 3.81 4.40
N ASP A 130 -8.13 2.73 3.87
CA ASP A 130 -8.18 1.42 4.53
C ASP A 130 -6.77 0.85 4.79
N PHE A 131 -5.85 1.03 3.83
CA PHE A 131 -4.44 0.61 3.98
C PHE A 131 -3.72 1.47 5.04
N GLN A 132 -3.94 2.78 5.03
CA GLN A 132 -3.33 3.69 6.00
C GLN A 132 -3.84 3.44 7.43
N PHE A 133 -5.15 3.21 7.58
CA PHE A 133 -5.78 2.91 8.85
C PHE A 133 -5.18 1.65 9.47
N PHE A 134 -5.07 0.56 8.71
CA PHE A 134 -4.48 -0.68 9.19
C PHE A 134 -3.02 -0.48 9.64
N LEU A 135 -2.20 0.20 8.85
CA LEU A 135 -0.80 0.45 9.20
C LEU A 135 -0.66 1.30 10.47
N HIS A 136 -1.57 2.26 10.68
CA HIS A 136 -1.60 3.07 11.89
C HIS A 136 -1.93 2.24 13.14
N ILE A 137 -3.00 1.43 13.11
CA ILE A 137 -3.39 0.60 14.26
C ILE A 137 -2.44 -0.57 14.53
N SER A 138 -1.70 -0.99 13.50
CA SER A 138 -0.68 -2.05 13.62
C SER A 138 0.66 -1.52 14.10
N SER A 139 0.84 -0.19 14.10
CA SER A 139 2.04 0.41 14.69
C SER A 139 1.93 0.33 16.22
N PRO A 140 2.99 -0.10 16.92
CA PRO A 140 2.98 -0.16 18.37
C PRO A 140 3.00 1.26 18.95
N THR A 141 1.82 1.89 19.03
CA THR A 141 1.66 3.26 19.54
C THR A 141 1.35 3.33 21.04
N GLU A 142 1.39 2.21 21.78
CA GLU A 142 1.12 2.17 23.23
C GLU A 142 2.29 1.63 24.08
N ALA A 143 3.54 1.87 23.68
CA ALA A 143 4.71 1.48 24.48
C ALA A 143 5.47 2.65 25.13
N LEU A 144 4.98 3.90 25.03
CA LEU A 144 5.69 5.08 25.55
C LEU A 144 4.89 5.98 26.51
N ASP A 145 3.61 5.70 26.78
CA ASP A 145 2.86 6.40 27.83
C ASP A 145 2.84 5.56 29.13
N THR A 146 4.02 5.33 29.71
CA THR A 146 4.15 5.06 31.14
C THR A 146 5.57 5.39 31.60
N GLN A 147 5.81 6.68 31.85
CA GLN A 147 6.78 7.16 32.84
C GLN A 147 6.05 8.02 33.86
#